data_AF-A0A0F9I1P3-F1
#
_entry.id   AF-A0A0F9I1P3-F1
#
_cell.length_a   1.000
_cell.length_b   1.000
_cell.length_c   1.000
_cell.angle_alpha   90.00
_cell.angle_beta   90.00
_cell.angle_gamma   90.00
#
_symmetry.space_group_name_H-M   'P 1'
#
loop_
_entity.id
_entity.type
_entity.pdbx_description
1 polymer ?
#
loop_
_entity_poly.entity_id
_entity_poly.type
_entity_poly.pdbx_seq_one_letter_code
_entity_poly.pdbx_strand_id
1 'polypeptide(L)'
;QAQMIDLLKKQGVISEDYATEVEETRSRLAAEIYKLEALPESTVDTDREEAALSVAATRDELFRLNQRVNGPMGNTCENISEDARVEFLTSRVLQRQDGSKLWEDFDAYLNEENTALSVKSRFEVMLWMQGLNSDFLENTPEQQTLREVNQKRVETALSSLRAEREDAEDEEAPEEAEIEILELPEAVEEAPAKTEPAPAVAEEASVAKKPKPKKKGRPKGSKNKKKTPVPKTAKEN
;
A
#
# COMPACT_ATOMS: atom_id res chain seq x y z
N GLN A 1 -26.19 -10.30 -1.81
CA GLN A 1 -25.40 -9.39 -2.68
C GLN A 1 -26.23 -8.75 -3.80
N ALA A 2 -27.10 -9.47 -4.53
CA ALA A 2 -27.88 -8.90 -5.64
C ALA A 2 -28.71 -7.64 -5.28
N GLN A 3 -29.35 -7.61 -4.11
CA GLN A 3 -30.22 -6.48 -3.71
C GLN A 3 -29.50 -5.13 -3.55
N MET A 4 -28.21 -5.14 -3.18
CA MET A 4 -27.45 -3.89 -3.00
C MET A 4 -27.02 -3.34 -4.36
N ILE A 5 -26.55 -4.19 -5.28
CA ILE A 5 -26.23 -3.78 -6.65
C ILE A 5 -27.48 -3.21 -7.34
N ASP A 6 -28.64 -3.85 -7.18
CA ASP A 6 -29.91 -3.35 -7.73
C ASP A 6 -30.29 -1.98 -7.13
N LEU A 7 -30.00 -1.75 -5.85
CA LEU A 7 -30.22 -0.45 -5.20
C LEU A 7 -29.27 0.62 -5.77
N LEU A 8 -27.99 0.29 -5.94
CA LEU A 8 -27.00 1.22 -6.49
C LEU A 8 -27.34 1.61 -7.93
N LYS A 9 -27.87 0.68 -8.73
CA LYS A 9 -28.42 0.96 -10.07
C LYS A 9 -29.60 1.93 -10.01
N LYS A 10 -30.59 1.64 -9.16
CA LYS A 10 -31.77 2.50 -8.97
C LYS A 10 -31.43 3.93 -8.51
N GLN A 11 -30.36 4.08 -7.74
CA GLN A 11 -29.87 5.38 -7.26
C GLN A 11 -28.94 6.08 -8.25
N GLY A 12 -28.67 5.47 -9.41
CA GLY A 12 -27.78 6.03 -10.44
C GLY A 12 -26.31 6.08 -10.04
N VAL A 13 -25.90 5.32 -9.02
CA VAL A 13 -24.51 5.24 -8.55
C VAL A 13 -23.67 4.39 -9.50
N ILE A 14 -24.27 3.33 -10.05
CA ILE A 14 -23.68 2.48 -11.09
C ILE A 14 -24.66 2.37 -12.26
N SER A 15 -24.13 2.16 -13.47
CA SER A 15 -24.93 1.95 -14.67
C SER A 15 -25.68 0.62 -14.62
N GLU A 16 -26.77 0.51 -15.39
CA GLU A 16 -27.49 -0.76 -15.57
C GLU A 16 -26.58 -1.86 -16.15
N ASP A 17 -25.65 -1.46 -17.02
CA ASP A 17 -24.70 -2.34 -17.70
C ASP A 17 -23.39 -2.53 -16.93
N TYR A 18 -23.29 -2.05 -15.69
CA TYR A 18 -22.06 -2.10 -14.88
C TYR A 18 -21.44 -3.51 -14.82
N ALA A 19 -22.26 -4.55 -14.64
CA ALA A 19 -21.78 -5.92 -14.58
C ALA A 19 -21.16 -6.37 -15.91
N THR A 20 -21.73 -5.94 -17.03
CA THR A 20 -21.20 -6.18 -18.37
C THR A 20 -19.90 -5.42 -18.56
N GLU A 21 -19.85 -4.13 -18.21
CA GLU A 21 -18.65 -3.27 -18.31
C GLU A 21 -17.46 -3.87 -17.52
N VAL A 22 -17.72 -4.37 -16.30
CA VAL A 22 -16.70 -5.04 -15.48
C VAL A 22 -16.20 -6.33 -16.15
N GLU A 23 -17.10 -7.16 -16.67
CA GLU A 23 -16.74 -8.45 -17.26
C GLU A 23 -16.03 -8.30 -18.61
N GLU A 24 -16.45 -7.33 -19.43
CA GLU A 24 -15.75 -6.94 -20.66
C GLU A 24 -14.35 -6.42 -20.35
N THR A 25 -14.21 -5.58 -19.32
CA THR A 25 -12.89 -5.07 -18.89
C THR A 25 -12.00 -6.18 -18.36
N ARG A 26 -12.54 -7.16 -17.61
CA ARG A 26 -11.80 -8.35 -17.18
C ARG A 26 -11.33 -9.20 -18.36
N SER A 27 -12.23 -9.45 -19.32
CA SER A 27 -11.91 -10.22 -20.52
C SER A 27 -10.83 -9.54 -21.36
N ARG A 28 -10.93 -8.20 -21.52
CA ARG A 28 -9.91 -7.38 -22.17
C ARG A 28 -8.58 -7.44 -21.42
N LEU A 29 -8.59 -7.30 -20.09
CA LEU A 29 -7.37 -7.39 -19.28
C LEU A 29 -6.68 -8.74 -19.47
N ALA A 30 -7.43 -9.85 -19.44
CA ALA A 30 -6.89 -11.18 -19.68
C ALA A 30 -6.28 -11.31 -21.08
N ALA A 31 -6.94 -10.75 -22.10
CA ALA A 31 -6.42 -10.74 -23.47
C ALA A 31 -5.12 -9.91 -23.60
N GLU A 32 -5.04 -8.73 -22.96
CA GLU A 32 -3.83 -7.90 -22.96
C GLU A 32 -2.66 -8.58 -22.23
N ILE A 33 -2.92 -9.24 -21.09
CA ILE A 33 -1.90 -10.04 -20.38
C ILE A 33 -1.39 -11.16 -21.28
N TYR A 34 -2.30 -11.91 -21.92
CA TYR A 34 -1.91 -12.98 -22.83
C TYR A 34 -1.09 -12.46 -24.02
N LYS A 35 -1.46 -11.32 -24.60
CA LYS A 35 -0.68 -10.69 -25.67
C LYS A 35 0.73 -10.34 -25.21
N LEU A 36 0.87 -9.73 -24.03
CA LEU A 36 2.15 -9.37 -23.45
C LEU A 36 3.04 -10.61 -23.22
N GLU A 37 2.49 -11.65 -22.61
CA GLU A 37 3.19 -12.91 -22.32
C GLU A 37 3.55 -13.70 -23.60
N ALA A 38 2.79 -13.51 -24.68
CA ALA A 38 3.03 -14.17 -25.97
C ALA A 38 4.04 -13.43 -26.86
N LEU A 39 4.54 -12.26 -26.45
CA LEU A 39 5.54 -11.52 -27.24
C LEU A 39 6.88 -12.31 -27.31
N PRO A 40 7.45 -12.49 -28.51
CA PRO A 40 8.78 -13.07 -28.64
C PRO A 40 9.83 -12.25 -27.88
N GLU A 41 10.85 -12.90 -27.34
CA GLU A 41 11.94 -12.21 -26.65
C GLU A 41 12.71 -11.23 -27.56
N SER A 42 12.71 -11.50 -28.88
CA SER A 42 13.27 -10.64 -29.93
C SER A 42 12.43 -9.40 -30.27
N THR A 43 11.29 -9.20 -29.61
CA THR A 43 10.42 -8.05 -29.84
C THR A 43 11.13 -6.76 -29.43
N VAL A 44 10.94 -5.70 -30.19
CA VAL A 44 11.55 -4.38 -29.90
C VAL A 44 11.08 -3.90 -28.53
N ASP A 45 11.99 -3.36 -27.73
CA ASP A 45 11.70 -2.95 -26.35
C ASP A 45 10.56 -1.90 -26.29
N THR A 46 10.40 -1.05 -27.31
CA THR A 46 9.28 -0.10 -27.42
C THR A 46 7.92 -0.80 -27.47
N ASP A 47 7.82 -1.88 -28.24
CA ASP A 47 6.56 -2.61 -28.43
C ASP A 47 6.23 -3.41 -27.15
N ARG A 48 7.26 -3.93 -26.47
CA ARG A 48 7.10 -4.59 -25.16
C ARG A 48 6.64 -3.60 -24.09
N GLU A 49 7.21 -2.40 -24.07
CA GLU A 49 6.80 -1.33 -23.17
C GLU A 49 5.35 -0.90 -23.44
N GLU A 50 4.98 -0.68 -24.70
CA GLU A 50 3.61 -0.30 -25.08
C GLU A 50 2.60 -1.37 -24.63
N ALA A 51 2.89 -2.65 -24.86
CA ALA A 51 2.05 -3.75 -24.39
C ALA A 51 1.92 -3.78 -22.86
N ALA A 52 3.03 -3.56 -22.13
CA ALA A 52 3.00 -3.51 -20.67
C ALA A 52 2.18 -2.32 -20.14
N LEU A 53 2.31 -1.15 -20.77
CA LEU A 53 1.52 0.04 -20.44
C LEU A 53 0.02 -0.17 -20.75
N SER A 54 -0.32 -0.88 -21.81
CA SER A 54 -1.71 -1.27 -22.14
C SER A 54 -2.33 -2.14 -21.04
N VAL A 55 -1.59 -3.15 -20.56
CA VAL A 55 -2.01 -3.99 -19.43
C VAL A 55 -2.22 -3.14 -18.17
N ALA A 56 -1.27 -2.26 -17.83
CA ALA A 56 -1.37 -1.38 -16.68
C ALA A 56 -2.60 -0.45 -16.76
N ALA A 57 -2.83 0.17 -17.93
CA ALA A 57 -3.98 1.05 -18.15
C ALA A 57 -5.32 0.30 -18.01
N THR A 58 -5.42 -0.91 -18.56
CA THR A 58 -6.63 -1.73 -18.45
C THR A 58 -6.87 -2.19 -17.01
N ARG A 59 -5.81 -2.50 -16.26
CA ARG A 59 -5.89 -2.85 -14.83
C ARG A 59 -6.36 -1.67 -13.99
N ASP A 60 -5.84 -0.47 -14.26
CA ASP A 60 -6.29 0.77 -13.62
C ASP A 60 -7.75 1.08 -13.94
N GLU A 61 -8.20 0.84 -15.17
CA GLU A 61 -9.60 0.97 -15.56
C GLU A 61 -10.49 0.03 -14.74
N LEU A 62 -10.13 -1.25 -14.66
CA LEU A 62 -10.85 -2.23 -13.84
C LEU A 62 -10.87 -1.83 -12.35
N PHE A 63 -9.74 -1.32 -11.84
CA PHE A 63 -9.67 -0.81 -10.47
C PHE A 63 -10.67 0.34 -10.25
N ARG A 64 -10.71 1.33 -11.15
CA ARG A 64 -11.65 2.47 -11.06
C ARG A 64 -13.11 2.01 -11.12
N LEU A 65 -13.43 1.01 -11.95
CA LEU A 65 -14.77 0.42 -12.00
C LEU A 65 -15.17 -0.23 -10.67
N ASN A 66 -14.27 -0.99 -10.05
CA ASN A 66 -14.52 -1.60 -8.75
C ASN A 66 -14.68 -0.55 -7.63
N GLN A 67 -13.95 0.55 -7.69
CA GLN A 67 -14.04 1.63 -6.69
C GLN A 67 -15.43 2.29 -6.64
N ARG A 68 -16.19 2.30 -7.74
CA ARG A 68 -17.58 2.84 -7.77
C ARG A 68 -18.51 2.10 -6.80
N VAL A 69 -18.27 0.81 -6.59
CA VAL A 69 -19.09 -0.05 -5.72
C VAL A 69 -18.50 -0.16 -4.31
N ASN A 70 -17.17 -0.10 -4.17
CA ASN A 70 -16.50 -0.24 -2.88
C ASN A 70 -16.92 0.80 -1.84
N GLY A 71 -17.15 2.06 -2.24
CA GLY A 71 -17.59 3.11 -1.32
C GLY A 71 -18.93 2.80 -0.64
N PRO A 72 -20.02 2.64 -1.42
CA PRO A 72 -21.32 2.28 -0.86
C PRO A 72 -21.34 0.90 -0.16
N MET A 73 -20.61 -0.08 -0.70
CA MET A 73 -20.53 -1.42 -0.10
C MET A 73 -19.74 -1.43 1.21
N GLY A 74 -18.80 -0.51 1.40
CA GLY A 74 -17.94 -0.44 2.59
C GLY A 74 -18.70 -0.32 3.92
N ASN A 75 -19.91 0.24 3.90
CA ASN A 75 -20.74 0.41 5.11
C ASN A 75 -21.76 -0.71 5.33
N THR A 76 -21.73 -1.76 4.51
CA THR A 76 -22.60 -2.93 4.71
C THR A 76 -22.11 -3.76 5.89
N CYS A 77 -23.02 -4.45 6.57
CA CYS A 77 -22.66 -5.33 7.69
C CYS A 77 -21.71 -6.45 7.22
N GLU A 78 -21.90 -6.91 5.99
CA GLU A 78 -21.06 -7.89 5.31
C GLU A 78 -19.63 -7.38 5.17
N ASN A 79 -19.42 -6.20 4.57
CA ASN A 79 -18.07 -5.64 4.45
C ASN A 79 -17.44 -5.33 5.80
N ILE A 80 -18.19 -4.79 6.77
CA ILE A 80 -17.65 -4.51 8.11
C ILE A 80 -17.23 -5.82 8.80
N SER A 81 -17.99 -6.89 8.64
CA SER A 81 -17.64 -8.19 9.21
C SER A 81 -16.42 -8.81 8.54
N GLU A 82 -16.29 -8.65 7.22
CA GLU A 82 -15.13 -9.12 6.46
C GLU A 82 -13.88 -8.30 6.79
N ASP A 83 -14.03 -6.99 6.93
CA ASP A 83 -13.00 -6.06 7.37
C ASP A 83 -12.44 -6.46 8.76
N ALA A 84 -13.33 -6.64 9.74
CA ALA A 84 -12.96 -7.09 11.07
C ALA A 84 -12.29 -8.48 11.07
N ARG A 85 -12.72 -9.38 10.17
CA ARG A 85 -12.09 -10.69 9.97
C ARG A 85 -10.65 -10.55 9.49
N VAL A 86 -10.43 -9.69 8.49
CA VAL A 86 -9.09 -9.42 7.96
C VAL A 86 -8.21 -8.79 9.04
N GLU A 87 -8.68 -7.76 9.74
CA GLU A 87 -7.92 -7.13 10.84
C GLU A 87 -7.53 -8.11 11.94
N PHE A 88 -8.49 -8.96 12.36
CA PHE A 88 -8.19 -9.98 13.35
C PHE A 88 -7.12 -10.95 12.86
N LEU A 89 -7.22 -11.43 11.61
CA LEU A 89 -6.20 -12.30 11.03
C LEU A 89 -4.84 -11.60 10.95
N THR A 90 -4.78 -10.35 10.51
CA THR A 90 -3.57 -9.53 10.48
C THR A 90 -2.86 -9.49 11.83
N SER A 91 -3.60 -9.33 12.93
CA SER A 91 -3.01 -9.37 14.27
C SER A 91 -2.46 -10.74 14.71
N ARG A 92 -2.85 -11.83 14.05
CA ARG A 92 -2.58 -13.21 14.52
C ARG A 92 -1.61 -14.00 13.65
N VAL A 93 -1.60 -13.78 12.35
CA VAL A 93 -0.88 -14.65 11.40
C VAL A 93 0.52 -14.14 11.06
N LEU A 94 0.78 -12.85 11.22
CA LEU A 94 2.04 -12.24 10.81
C LEU A 94 3.15 -12.50 11.83
N GLN A 95 4.31 -12.85 11.30
CA GLN A 95 5.50 -13.19 12.05
C GLN A 95 6.67 -12.35 11.57
N ARG A 96 7.60 -12.09 12.49
CA ARG A 96 8.91 -11.53 12.18
C ARG A 96 9.79 -12.62 11.58
N GLN A 97 10.95 -12.22 11.06
CA GLN A 97 11.91 -13.15 10.45
C GLN A 97 12.43 -14.21 11.43
N ASP A 98 12.44 -13.91 12.73
CA ASP A 98 12.83 -14.85 13.80
C ASP A 98 11.70 -15.84 14.18
N GLY A 99 10.54 -15.77 13.52
CA GLY A 99 9.36 -16.59 13.80
C GLY A 99 8.51 -16.09 14.98
N SER A 100 8.89 -14.99 15.65
CA SER A 100 8.05 -14.40 16.68
C SER A 100 6.82 -13.75 16.05
N LYS A 101 5.71 -13.66 16.80
CA LYS A 101 4.54 -12.89 16.32
C LYS A 101 4.90 -11.41 16.17
N LEU A 102 4.35 -10.77 15.15
CA LEU A 102 4.52 -9.33 14.95
C LEU A 102 3.82 -8.51 16.05
N TRP A 103 2.59 -8.93 16.39
CA TRP A 103 1.82 -8.42 17.53
C TRP A 103 1.43 -9.56 18.48
N GLU A 104 1.46 -9.29 19.78
CA GLU A 104 1.12 -10.29 20.80
C GLU A 104 -0.39 -10.61 20.79
N ASP A 105 -1.20 -9.56 20.67
CA ASP A 105 -2.66 -9.62 20.63
C ASP A 105 -3.28 -8.56 19.72
N PHE A 106 -4.61 -8.57 19.66
CA PHE A 106 -5.37 -7.66 18.83
C PHE A 106 -5.29 -6.21 19.34
N ASP A 107 -5.17 -6.00 20.66
CA ASP A 107 -5.05 -4.66 21.23
C ASP A 107 -3.70 -4.04 20.88
N ALA A 108 -2.62 -4.82 20.84
CA ALA A 108 -1.31 -4.37 20.37
C ALA A 108 -1.34 -3.92 18.90
N TYR A 109 -2.05 -4.66 18.04
CA TYR A 109 -2.27 -4.26 16.64
C TYR A 109 -3.08 -2.96 16.52
N LEU A 110 -4.17 -2.82 17.29
CA LEU A 110 -5.02 -1.61 17.25
C LEU A 110 -4.31 -0.34 17.73
N ASN A 111 -3.30 -0.49 18.59
CA ASN A 111 -2.50 0.61 19.10
C ASN A 111 -1.17 0.79 18.34
N GLU A 112 -1.00 0.14 17.18
CA GLU A 112 0.18 0.30 16.33
C GLU A 112 0.28 1.75 15.82
N GLU A 113 1.41 2.39 16.12
CA GLU A 113 1.68 3.77 15.70
C GLU A 113 2.13 3.83 14.24
N ASN A 114 2.76 2.77 13.75
CA ASN A 114 3.20 2.69 12.36
C ASN A 114 2.04 2.28 11.44
N THR A 115 1.32 3.29 10.96
CA THR A 115 0.20 3.11 10.02
C THR A 115 0.62 2.45 8.71
N ALA A 116 1.85 2.70 8.23
CA ALA A 116 2.35 2.08 7.01
C ALA A 116 2.56 0.58 7.20
N LEU A 117 3.08 0.16 8.35
CA LEU A 117 3.24 -1.25 8.70
C LEU A 117 1.89 -1.95 8.77
N SER A 118 0.93 -1.41 9.53
CA SER A 118 -0.38 -2.03 9.69
C SER A 118 -1.14 -2.16 8.36
N VAL A 119 -1.08 -1.13 7.51
CA VAL A 119 -1.66 -1.18 6.16
C VAL A 119 -0.96 -2.23 5.28
N LYS A 120 0.37 -2.24 5.23
CA LYS A 120 1.12 -3.24 4.45
C LYS A 120 0.82 -4.67 4.90
N SER A 121 0.87 -4.91 6.20
CA SER A 121 0.53 -6.18 6.84
C SER A 121 -0.89 -6.64 6.50
N ARG A 122 -1.84 -5.72 6.46
CA ARG A 122 -3.21 -6.03 6.07
C ARG A 122 -3.32 -6.43 4.61
N PHE A 123 -2.60 -5.75 3.71
CA PHE A 123 -2.52 -6.15 2.30
C PHE A 123 -1.90 -7.53 2.12
N GLU A 124 -0.81 -7.85 2.82
CA GLU A 124 -0.18 -9.17 2.77
C GLU A 124 -1.14 -10.29 3.19
N VAL A 125 -1.94 -10.07 4.24
CA VAL A 125 -2.96 -11.03 4.65
C VAL A 125 -4.07 -11.17 3.62
N MET A 126 -4.50 -10.07 2.98
CA MET A 126 -5.49 -10.14 1.90
C MET A 126 -4.98 -10.94 0.70
N LEU A 127 -3.70 -10.78 0.33
CA LEU A 127 -3.06 -11.59 -0.72
C LEU A 127 -2.96 -13.07 -0.30
N TRP A 128 -2.52 -13.34 0.92
CA TRP A 128 -2.42 -14.70 1.46
C TRP A 128 -3.77 -15.42 1.47
N MET A 129 -4.86 -14.74 1.85
CA MET A 129 -6.22 -15.28 1.81
C MET A 129 -6.69 -15.64 0.39
N GLN A 130 -6.12 -15.00 -0.63
CA GLN A 130 -6.37 -15.28 -2.04
C GLN A 130 -5.40 -16.32 -2.62
N GLY A 131 -4.45 -16.83 -1.81
CA GLY A 131 -3.39 -17.73 -2.27
C GLY A 131 -2.31 -17.05 -3.10
N LEU A 132 -2.18 -15.72 -2.99
CA LEU A 132 -1.18 -14.92 -3.68
C LEU A 132 0.01 -14.64 -2.76
N ASN A 133 1.19 -14.48 -3.36
CA ASN A 133 2.42 -14.13 -2.65
C ASN A 133 2.40 -12.67 -2.19
N SER A 134 3.20 -12.34 -1.16
CA SER A 134 3.31 -10.98 -0.61
C SER A 134 3.85 -9.96 -1.61
N ASP A 135 4.66 -10.42 -2.57
CA ASP A 135 5.28 -9.62 -3.63
C ASP A 135 4.47 -9.66 -4.94
N PHE A 136 3.23 -10.14 -4.93
CA PHE A 136 2.41 -10.31 -6.13
C PHE A 136 2.29 -9.03 -6.96
N LEU A 137 2.03 -7.89 -6.32
CA LEU A 137 1.92 -6.60 -7.02
C LEU A 137 3.24 -6.14 -7.63
N GLU A 138 4.37 -6.60 -7.07
CA GLU A 138 5.70 -6.36 -7.60
C GLU A 138 6.08 -7.39 -8.67
N ASN A 139 5.34 -8.47 -8.86
CA ASN A 139 5.68 -9.52 -9.82
C ASN A 139 4.59 -9.71 -10.87
N THR A 140 3.84 -8.65 -11.15
CA THR A 140 2.89 -8.67 -12.27
C THR A 140 3.65 -8.70 -13.61
N PRO A 141 3.11 -9.37 -14.65
CA PRO A 141 3.78 -9.47 -15.95
C PRO A 141 4.18 -8.11 -16.54
N GLU A 142 3.32 -7.10 -16.38
CA GLU A 142 3.61 -5.76 -16.89
C GLU A 142 4.69 -5.04 -16.06
N GLN A 143 4.75 -5.24 -14.74
CA GLN A 143 5.84 -4.67 -13.94
C GLN A 143 7.19 -5.34 -14.23
N GLN A 144 7.20 -6.66 -14.41
CA GLN A 144 8.41 -7.38 -14.79
C GLN A 144 8.94 -6.88 -16.14
N THR A 145 8.05 -6.78 -17.15
CA THR A 145 8.42 -6.27 -18.47
C THR A 145 8.96 -4.84 -18.42
N LEU A 146 8.31 -3.93 -17.69
CA LEU A 146 8.77 -2.55 -17.56
C LEU A 146 10.13 -2.45 -16.86
N ARG A 147 10.41 -3.31 -15.87
CA ARG A 147 11.74 -3.38 -15.23
C ARG A 147 12.79 -3.85 -16.21
N GLU A 148 12.53 -4.91 -16.97
CA GLU A 148 13.47 -5.43 -17.97
C GLU A 148 13.82 -4.36 -19.00
N VAL A 149 12.82 -3.68 -19.56
CA VAL A 149 13.03 -2.61 -20.54
C VAL A 149 13.83 -1.44 -19.94
N ASN A 150 13.48 -1.01 -18.72
CA ASN A 150 14.19 0.08 -18.05
C ASN A 150 15.63 -0.29 -17.71
N GLN A 151 15.87 -1.52 -17.27
CA GLN A 151 17.21 -2.00 -16.98
C GLN A 151 18.09 -2.01 -18.23
N LYS A 152 17.59 -2.52 -19.37
CA LYS A 152 18.30 -2.49 -20.66
C LYS A 152 18.62 -1.06 -21.12
N ARG A 153 17.71 -0.11 -20.92
CA ARG A 153 17.93 1.31 -21.25
C ARG A 153 19.04 1.91 -20.41
N VAL A 154 19.05 1.64 -19.11
CA VAL A 154 20.11 2.10 -18.19
C VAL A 154 21.45 1.46 -18.58
N GLU A 155 21.49 0.16 -18.87
CA GLU A 155 22.70 -0.52 -19.31
C GLU A 155 23.23 0.04 -20.63
N THR A 156 22.34 0.32 -21.59
CA THR A 156 22.70 0.93 -22.87
C THR A 156 23.27 2.33 -22.68
N ALA A 157 22.63 3.19 -21.88
CA ALA A 157 23.11 4.53 -21.57
C ALA A 157 24.44 4.52 -20.81
N LEU A 158 24.64 3.58 -19.88
CA LEU A 158 25.91 3.41 -19.19
C LEU A 158 27.01 2.92 -20.14
N SER A 159 26.69 2.06 -21.10
CA SER A 159 27.64 1.58 -22.09
C SER A 159 28.05 2.67 -23.08
N SER A 160 27.11 3.51 -23.54
CA SER A 160 27.42 4.64 -24.43
C SER A 160 28.27 5.68 -23.71
N LEU A 161 27.98 6.00 -22.45
CA LEU A 161 28.80 6.90 -21.64
C LEU A 161 30.21 6.37 -21.40
N ARG A 162 30.38 5.04 -21.27
CA ARG A 162 31.71 4.42 -21.17
C ARG A 162 32.47 4.49 -22.49
N ALA A 163 31.80 4.21 -23.60
CA ALA A 163 32.41 4.31 -24.94
C ALA A 163 32.84 5.74 -25.25
N GLU A 164 31.97 6.73 -25.00
CA GLU A 164 32.32 8.16 -25.18
C GLU A 164 33.51 8.59 -24.31
N ARG A 165 33.68 7.99 -23.13
CA ARG A 165 34.80 8.26 -22.24
C ARG A 165 36.09 7.58 -22.70
N GLU A 166 36.01 6.34 -23.19
CA GLU A 166 37.17 5.64 -23.76
C GLU A 166 37.63 6.31 -25.06
N ASP A 167 36.72 6.75 -25.92
CA ASP A 167 37.03 7.51 -27.13
C ASP A 167 37.64 8.89 -26.81
N ALA A 168 37.22 9.54 -25.71
CA ALA A 168 37.82 10.79 -25.24
C ALA A 168 39.22 10.59 -24.60
N GLU A 169 39.46 9.44 -23.97
CA GLU A 169 40.78 9.07 -23.42
C GLU A 169 41.77 8.62 -24.54
N ASP A 170 41.27 8.18 -25.70
CA ASP A 170 42.10 7.84 -26.89
C ASP A 170 42.36 9.04 -27.83
N GLU A 171 41.56 10.11 -27.80
CA GLU A 171 41.82 11.35 -28.58
C GLU A 171 42.75 12.37 -27.86
N GLU A 172 43.08 12.21 -26.58
CA GLU A 172 44.07 13.03 -25.87
C GLU A 172 45.46 12.37 -25.80
N ALA A 173 46.14 12.35 -26.95
CA ALA A 173 47.60 12.48 -27.00
C ALA A 173 47.94 13.40 -28.18
N PRO A 174 48.57 14.59 -27.97
CA PRO A 174 49.83 14.70 -27.23
C PRO A 174 50.06 16.01 -26.42
N GLU A 175 51.23 16.01 -25.77
CA GLU A 175 52.03 17.13 -25.24
C GLU A 175 51.68 17.70 -23.85
N GLU A 176 52.60 17.37 -22.93
CA GLU A 176 52.93 18.03 -21.67
C GLU A 176 52.47 19.49 -21.58
N ALA A 177 51.34 19.72 -20.89
CA ALA A 177 51.08 20.99 -20.25
C ALA A 177 51.39 20.84 -18.76
N GLU A 178 52.51 21.44 -18.34
CA GLU A 178 52.90 21.60 -16.93
C GLU A 178 51.70 22.10 -16.11
N ILE A 179 51.23 21.27 -15.19
CA ILE A 179 50.24 21.66 -14.18
C ILE A 179 51.00 22.48 -13.13
N GLU A 180 50.87 23.81 -13.23
CA GLU A 180 51.27 24.73 -12.17
C GLU A 180 50.39 24.44 -10.93
N ILE A 181 51.03 23.89 -9.90
CA ILE A 181 50.40 23.58 -8.61
C ILE A 181 50.04 24.90 -7.92
N LEU A 182 48.78 25.30 -8.02
CA LEU A 182 48.20 26.34 -7.18
C LEU A 182 47.79 25.71 -5.85
N GLU A 183 48.59 26.00 -4.82
CA GLU A 183 48.41 25.58 -3.43
C GLU A 183 47.00 25.88 -2.90
N LEU A 184 46.38 24.83 -2.34
CA LEU A 184 45.22 24.96 -1.45
C LEU A 184 45.60 25.75 -0.19
N PRO A 185 44.80 26.74 0.25
CA PRO A 185 44.79 27.11 1.65
C PRO A 185 43.89 26.12 2.43
N GLU A 186 44.51 25.49 3.43
CA GLU A 186 43.88 24.72 4.50
C GLU A 186 42.83 25.54 5.27
N ALA A 187 41.70 24.87 5.52
CA ALA A 187 40.78 24.94 6.65
C ALA A 187 40.62 26.25 7.47
N VAL A 188 39.38 26.73 7.53
CA VAL A 188 38.82 27.31 8.76
C VAL A 188 37.46 26.64 9.02
N GLU A 189 37.42 25.79 10.05
CA GLU A 189 36.20 25.44 10.78
C GLU A 189 35.61 26.71 11.40
N GLU A 190 34.33 26.99 11.17
CA GLU A 190 33.54 27.78 12.12
C GLU A 190 32.06 27.35 12.11
N ALA A 191 31.47 27.48 13.29
CA ALA A 191 30.29 26.79 13.83
C ALA A 191 28.91 27.26 13.25
N PRO A 192 27.78 26.66 13.66
CA PRO A 192 26.53 26.65 12.89
C PRO A 192 25.74 27.95 13.03
N ALA A 193 25.34 28.52 11.89
CA ALA A 193 24.44 29.67 11.84
C ALA A 193 22.99 29.24 12.15
N LYS A 194 22.42 29.88 13.17
CA LYS A 194 20.99 29.92 13.50
C LYS A 194 20.19 30.46 12.32
N THR A 195 19.08 29.80 11.99
CA THR A 195 17.96 30.43 11.27
C THR A 195 16.70 30.35 12.12
N GLU A 196 16.18 31.54 12.41
CA GLU A 196 14.96 31.85 13.14
C GLU A 196 13.68 31.49 12.34
N PRO A 197 12.52 31.44 13.02
CA PRO A 197 11.30 30.81 12.51
C PRO A 197 10.54 31.67 11.49
N ALA A 198 9.85 31.00 10.57
CA ALA A 198 8.94 31.62 9.61
C ALA A 198 7.78 32.37 10.30
N PRO A 199 7.31 33.49 9.72
CA PRO A 199 6.38 34.41 10.37
C PRO A 199 4.94 33.89 10.48
N ALA A 200 4.30 34.34 11.55
CA ALA A 200 2.92 34.09 11.94
C ALA A 200 1.91 34.54 10.87
N VAL A 201 0.96 33.66 10.54
CA VAL A 201 -0.28 34.01 9.84
C VAL A 201 -1.31 34.38 10.90
N ALA A 202 -1.87 35.59 10.77
CA ALA A 202 -2.86 36.18 11.67
C ALA A 202 -4.19 35.42 11.69
N GLU A 203 -4.75 35.31 12.88
CA GLU A 203 -6.14 34.95 13.18
C GLU A 203 -7.14 35.92 12.52
N GLU A 204 -8.17 35.38 11.87
CA GLU A 204 -9.52 35.89 12.07
C GLU A 204 -10.46 34.74 12.43
N ALA A 205 -11.20 34.97 13.51
CA ALA A 205 -12.04 34.03 14.20
C ALA A 205 -13.40 33.84 13.50
N SER A 206 -13.86 32.60 13.42
CA SER A 206 -15.28 32.33 13.66
C SER A 206 -15.47 31.00 14.42
N VAL A 207 -16.20 31.14 15.52
CA VAL A 207 -16.41 30.16 16.58
C VAL A 207 -17.59 29.26 16.22
N ALA A 208 -17.40 27.94 16.20
CA ALA A 208 -18.48 26.98 16.40
C ALA A 208 -18.00 25.81 17.28
N LYS A 209 -18.49 25.81 18.53
CA LYS A 209 -18.21 24.85 19.61
C LYS A 209 -18.43 23.39 19.19
N LYS A 210 -17.38 22.56 19.24
CA LYS A 210 -17.51 21.09 19.31
C LYS A 210 -17.87 20.68 20.76
N PRO A 211 -18.90 19.83 20.98
CA PRO A 211 -19.22 19.31 22.31
C PRO A 211 -18.22 18.24 22.77
N LYS A 212 -17.79 18.33 24.04
CA LYS A 212 -16.90 17.38 24.72
C LYS A 212 -17.49 15.96 24.75
N PRO A 213 -16.68 14.89 24.63
CA PRO A 213 -17.16 13.53 24.80
C PRO A 213 -17.56 13.27 26.26
N LYS A 214 -18.79 12.77 26.45
CA LYS A 214 -19.31 12.35 27.76
C LYS A 214 -18.51 11.14 28.25
N LYS A 215 -17.88 11.26 29.42
CA LYS A 215 -17.38 10.14 30.22
C LYS A 215 -18.55 9.16 30.47
N LYS A 216 -18.52 7.97 29.87
CA LYS A 216 -19.41 6.87 30.27
C LYS A 216 -19.01 6.42 31.67
N GLY A 217 -19.85 6.76 32.64
CA GLY A 217 -19.74 6.27 34.01
C GLY A 217 -19.97 4.77 34.06
N ARG A 218 -18.98 4.05 34.60
CA ARG A 218 -19.10 2.67 35.06
C ARG A 218 -20.15 2.61 36.18
N PRO A 219 -21.23 1.80 36.10
CA PRO A 219 -22.11 1.61 37.24
C PRO A 219 -21.35 0.84 38.35
N LYS A 220 -21.17 1.50 39.50
CA LYS A 220 -20.70 0.90 40.74
C LYS A 220 -21.74 -0.09 41.26
N GLY A 221 -21.26 -1.18 41.84
CA GLY A 221 -22.05 -2.33 42.26
C GLY A 221 -23.16 -2.04 43.26
N SER A 222 -24.27 -2.75 43.07
CA SER A 222 -25.30 -2.95 44.09
C SER A 222 -25.05 -4.29 44.77
N LYS A 223 -24.67 -4.23 46.05
CA LYS A 223 -24.70 -5.38 46.96
C LYS A 223 -26.16 -5.75 47.18
N ASN A 224 -26.62 -6.88 46.66
CA ASN A 224 -27.81 -7.53 47.19
C ASN A 224 -27.45 -8.93 47.71
N LYS A 225 -27.35 -9.02 49.04
CA LYS A 225 -27.24 -10.26 49.81
C LYS A 225 -28.49 -11.09 49.57
N LYS A 226 -28.39 -12.17 48.79
CA LYS A 226 -29.35 -13.29 48.88
C LYS A 226 -28.67 -14.42 49.65
N LYS A 227 -29.11 -14.61 50.89
CA LYS A 227 -28.77 -15.73 51.75
C LYS A 227 -29.24 -17.02 51.08
N THR A 228 -28.31 -17.90 50.74
CA THR A 228 -28.57 -19.32 50.50
C THR A 228 -28.80 -20.01 51.85
N PRO A 229 -29.90 -20.75 52.06
CA PRO A 229 -29.98 -21.69 53.15
C PRO A 229 -29.35 -23.03 52.72
N VAL A 230 -28.35 -23.45 53.48
CA VAL A 230 -27.74 -24.78 53.45
C VAL A 230 -28.75 -25.80 53.98
N PRO A 231 -29.08 -26.90 53.26
CA PRO A 231 -29.74 -28.03 53.89
C PRO A 231 -28.71 -28.87 54.64
N LYS A 232 -29.04 -29.11 55.91
CA LYS A 232 -28.29 -29.89 56.89
C LYS A 232 -28.03 -31.32 56.39
N THR A 233 -26.82 -31.77 56.66
CA THR A 233 -26.44 -33.17 56.80
C THR A 233 -27.39 -33.89 57.76
N ALA A 234 -27.92 -35.03 57.32
CA ALA A 234 -28.42 -36.08 58.19
C ALA A 234 -27.59 -37.34 57.92
N LYS A 235 -26.87 -37.77 58.96
CA LYS A 235 -26.20 -39.06 59.06
C LYS A 235 -27.19 -40.10 59.59
N GLU A 236 -26.96 -41.34 59.13
CA GLU A 236 -27.15 -42.62 59.84
C GLU A 236 -28.59 -43.08 60.16
N ASN A 237 -29.07 -44.10 59.43
CA ASN A 237 -28.93 -45.52 59.81
C ASN A 237 -29.14 -46.43 58.59
#